data_AF-A0A838SG23-F1
#
_entry.id   AF-A0A838SG23-F1
#
_cell.length_a   1.000
_cell.length_b   1.000
_cell.length_c   1.000
_cell.angle_alpha   90.00
_cell.angle_beta   90.00
_cell.angle_gamma   90.00
#
_symmetry.space_group_name_H-M   'P 1'
#
loop_
_entity.id
_entity.type
_entity.pdbx_description
1 polymer ?
#
loop_
_entity_poly.entity_id
_entity_poly.type
_entity_poly.pdbx_seq_one_letter_code
_entity_poly.pdbx_strand_id
1 'polypeptide(L)'
;MSRFCPEVVQALVQAIGVYPPGSLVELTDGFLGVVVRINIHHPTRPTVLLYAPWICRSDGMLVNLAQEPELEIKQTLHVKDIPLPALVYLSPRRMAMFVHATEPTTMALNSRRERQSQKPGLKR
;
A
#
# COMPACT_ATOMS: atom_id res chain seq x y z
N MET A 1 -25.44 9.32 28.72
CA MET A 1 -24.61 8.18 28.29
C MET A 1 -24.64 8.14 26.77
N SER A 2 -23.51 8.42 26.11
CA SER A 2 -23.46 8.60 24.66
C SER A 2 -23.72 7.28 23.93
N ARG A 3 -24.78 7.23 23.12
CA ARG A 3 -25.24 6.05 22.38
C ARG A 3 -24.72 6.14 20.94
N PHE A 4 -23.49 5.71 20.72
CA PHE A 4 -22.93 5.63 19.38
C PHE A 4 -23.16 4.23 18.80
N CYS A 5 -23.58 4.14 17.54
CA CYS A 5 -23.64 2.89 16.80
C CYS A 5 -22.22 2.48 16.41
N PRO A 6 -21.70 1.33 16.89
CA PRO A 6 -20.33 0.88 16.62
C PRO A 6 -19.98 0.85 15.13
N GLU A 7 -20.95 0.49 14.29
CA GLU A 7 -20.78 0.40 12.83
C GLU A 7 -20.56 1.77 12.19
N VAL A 8 -21.23 2.81 12.70
CA VAL A 8 -21.07 4.19 12.22
C VAL A 8 -19.75 4.78 12.70
N VAL A 9 -19.34 4.49 13.95
CA VAL A 9 -18.03 4.90 14.46
C VAL A 9 -16.93 4.20 13.69
N GLN A 10 -17.08 2.91 13.39
CA GLN A 10 -16.12 2.16 12.60
C GLN A 10 -16.04 2.66 11.16
N ALA A 11 -17.18 2.94 10.50
CA ALA A 11 -17.22 3.53 9.17
C ALA A 11 -16.61 4.95 9.16
N LEU A 12 -16.81 5.74 10.22
CA LEU A 12 -16.19 7.06 10.37
C LEU A 12 -14.68 6.96 10.59
N VAL A 13 -14.20 6.04 11.43
CA VAL A 13 -12.76 5.78 11.64
C VAL A 13 -12.12 5.26 10.35
N GLN A 14 -12.82 4.44 9.58
CA GLN A 14 -12.40 4.00 8.24
C GLN A 14 -12.40 5.17 7.22
N ALA A 15 -13.37 6.08 7.31
CA ALA A 15 -13.48 7.24 6.42
C ALA A 15 -12.45 8.34 6.73
N ILE A 16 -12.08 8.52 8.00
CA ILE A 16 -11.02 9.44 8.42
C ILE A 16 -9.64 8.80 8.18
N GLY A 17 -9.54 7.48 8.33
CA GLY A 17 -8.31 6.70 8.20
C GLY A 17 -7.40 6.87 9.42
N VAL A 18 -6.92 5.75 9.99
CA VAL A 18 -5.92 5.79 11.08
C VAL A 18 -4.61 6.42 10.60
N TYR A 19 -4.28 6.22 9.32
CA TYR A 19 -3.07 6.71 8.67
C TYR A 19 -3.38 7.28 7.28
N PRO A 20 -3.68 8.59 7.15
CA PRO A 20 -4.02 9.18 5.86
C PRO A 20 -2.78 9.30 4.95
N PRO A 21 -2.96 9.34 3.60
CA PRO A 21 -1.86 9.60 2.67
C PRO A 21 -1.12 10.91 3.00
N GLY A 22 0.21 10.88 2.91
CA GLY A 22 1.09 11.98 3.32
C GLY A 22 1.51 11.93 4.79
N SER A 23 0.95 11.02 5.61
CA SER A 23 1.39 10.84 6.99
C SER A 23 2.82 10.28 7.03
N LEU A 24 3.67 10.89 7.84
CA LEU A 24 5.03 10.42 8.08
C LEU A 24 5.01 9.41 9.23
N VAL A 25 5.67 8.28 9.05
CA VAL A 25 5.60 7.16 9.99
C VAL A 25 6.97 6.53 10.22
N GLU A 26 7.14 5.96 11.41
CA GLU A 26 8.23 5.03 11.74
C GLU A 26 7.65 3.61 11.79
N LEU A 27 8.33 2.66 11.18
CA LEU A 27 8.00 1.24 11.28
C LEU A 27 8.63 0.59 12.52
N THR A 28 8.18 -0.61 12.87
CA THR A 28 8.69 -1.40 14.01
C THR A 28 10.18 -1.74 13.91
N ASP A 29 10.73 -1.82 12.70
CA ASP A 29 12.15 -2.04 12.42
C ASP A 29 12.99 -0.73 12.42
N GLY A 30 12.34 0.41 12.65
CA GLY A 30 12.99 1.73 12.71
C GLY A 30 13.12 2.43 11.36
N PHE A 31 12.64 1.86 10.25
CA PHE A 31 12.63 2.60 8.98
C PHE A 31 11.58 3.72 9.00
N LEU A 32 11.95 4.84 8.38
CA LEU A 32 11.09 6.00 8.20
C LEU A 32 10.38 5.91 6.85
N GLY A 33 9.15 6.38 6.77
CA GLY A 33 8.41 6.42 5.52
C GLY A 33 7.24 7.41 5.50
N VAL A 34 6.58 7.45 4.35
CA VAL A 34 5.36 8.23 4.13
C VAL A 34 4.25 7.33 3.60
N VAL A 35 3.04 7.46 4.14
CA VAL A 35 1.87 6.73 3.67
C VAL A 35 1.49 7.23 2.28
N VAL A 36 1.39 6.33 1.31
CA VAL A 36 1.02 6.68 -0.07
C VAL A 36 -0.38 6.19 -0.45
N ARG A 37 -0.85 5.11 0.17
CA ARG A 37 -2.16 4.51 -0.13
C ARG A 37 -2.73 3.85 1.13
N ILE A 38 -4.02 4.05 1.37
CA ILE A 38 -4.75 3.37 2.43
C ILE A 38 -5.20 1.98 1.98
N ASN A 39 -5.26 1.01 2.89
CA ASN A 39 -5.89 -0.27 2.65
C ASN A 39 -7.27 -0.29 3.33
N ILE A 40 -8.34 -0.35 2.53
CA ILE A 40 -9.73 -0.30 3.04
C ILE A 40 -10.10 -1.53 3.89
N HIS A 41 -9.51 -2.69 3.62
CA HIS A 41 -9.77 -3.93 4.38
C HIS A 41 -8.87 -4.03 5.61
N HIS A 42 -7.71 -3.35 5.59
CA HIS A 42 -6.76 -3.30 6.70
C HIS A 42 -6.29 -1.85 6.95
N PRO A 43 -7.12 -0.98 7.56
CA PRO A 43 -6.80 0.45 7.71
C PRO A 43 -5.50 0.76 8.47
N THR A 44 -5.04 -0.16 9.33
CA THR A 44 -3.79 -0.06 10.08
C THR A 44 -2.57 -0.55 9.30
N ARG A 45 -2.77 -1.14 8.11
CA ARG A 45 -1.72 -1.69 7.25
C ARG A 45 -1.74 -1.02 5.86
N PRO A 46 -1.44 0.29 5.77
CA PRO A 46 -1.37 1.01 4.50
C PRO A 46 -0.14 0.61 3.66
N THR A 47 -0.07 1.14 2.44
CA THR A 47 1.15 1.14 1.64
C THR A 47 2.01 2.36 2.02
N VAL A 48 3.28 2.12 2.30
CA VAL A 48 4.26 3.13 2.75
C VAL A 48 5.43 3.19 1.78
N LEU A 49 5.87 4.39 1.44
CA LEU A 49 7.15 4.64 0.76
C LEU A 49 8.23 4.87 1.81
N LEU A 50 9.25 4.02 1.83
CA LEU A 50 10.33 4.07 2.80
C LEU A 50 11.50 4.94 2.35
N TYR A 51 12.12 5.61 3.31
CA TYR A 51 13.37 6.31 3.14
C TYR A 51 14.52 5.30 3.09
N ALA A 52 15.04 5.07 1.88
CA ALA A 52 16.15 4.14 1.65
C ALA A 52 17.24 4.83 0.80
N PRO A 53 18.09 5.70 1.38
CA PRO A 53 19.12 6.45 0.65
C PRO A 53 20.21 5.56 0.02
N TRP A 54 20.37 4.32 0.49
CA TRP A 54 21.30 3.33 -0.07
C TRP A 54 20.80 2.68 -1.37
N ILE A 55 19.52 2.82 -1.71
CA ILE A 55 18.96 2.29 -2.94
C ILE A 55 19.16 3.34 -4.04
N CYS A 56 20.09 3.10 -4.97
CA CYS A 56 20.37 3.97 -6.12
C CYS A 56 19.20 4.10 -7.11
N ARG A 57 18.10 3.35 -6.92
CA ARG A 57 16.92 3.49 -7.76
C ARG A 57 16.17 4.74 -7.33
N SER A 58 15.95 5.63 -8.30
CA SER A 58 15.10 6.81 -8.17
C SER A 58 13.69 6.48 -7.65
N ASP A 59 13.31 5.21 -7.75
CA ASP A 59 12.09 4.63 -7.20
C ASP A 59 12.31 4.15 -5.76
N GLY A 60 11.87 4.93 -4.78
CA GLY A 60 11.99 4.54 -3.37
C GLY A 60 11.24 3.24 -3.06
N MET A 61 11.53 2.64 -1.91
CA MET A 61 11.00 1.32 -1.57
C MET A 61 9.53 1.42 -1.14
N LEU A 62 8.61 1.00 -2.00
CA LEU A 62 7.18 0.89 -1.69
C LEU A 62 6.89 -0.45 -1.02
N VAL A 63 6.28 -0.40 0.16
CA VAL A 63 5.93 -1.58 0.96
C VAL A 63 4.44 -1.57 1.28
N ASN A 64 3.73 -2.64 0.93
CA ASN A 64 2.35 -2.86 1.34
C ASN A 64 2.35 -3.62 2.67
N LEU A 65 2.08 -2.92 3.78
CA LEU A 65 2.12 -3.53 5.11
C LEU A 65 1.10 -4.66 5.27
N ALA A 66 0.06 -4.75 4.44
CA ALA A 66 -0.88 -5.86 4.48
C ALA A 66 -0.30 -7.18 3.93
N GLN A 67 0.85 -7.15 3.26
CA GLN A 67 1.57 -8.34 2.79
C GLN A 67 2.79 -8.67 3.66
N GLU A 68 3.20 -7.75 4.54
CA GLU A 68 4.35 -7.89 5.42
C GLU A 68 3.88 -8.05 6.87
N PRO A 69 3.70 -9.29 7.37
CA PRO A 69 3.13 -9.52 8.71
C PRO A 69 4.04 -9.03 9.84
N GLU A 70 5.35 -9.01 9.63
CA GLU A 70 6.34 -8.62 10.65
C GLU A 70 6.51 -7.09 10.77
N LEU A 71 6.02 -6.33 9.79
CA LEU A 71 6.17 -4.88 9.74
C LEU A 71 4.88 -4.16 10.12
N GLU A 72 4.98 -3.27 11.10
CA GLU A 72 3.86 -2.45 11.56
C GLU A 72 4.28 -0.99 11.72
N ILE A 73 3.30 -0.08 11.73
CA ILE A 73 3.54 1.32 12.07
C ILE A 73 3.71 1.42 13.58
N LYS A 74 4.91 1.79 14.01
CA LYS A 74 5.24 2.02 15.42
C LYS A 74 4.65 3.34 15.91
N GLN A 75 4.82 4.41 15.12
CA GLN A 75 4.28 5.74 15.44
C GLN A 75 4.20 6.65 14.21
N THR A 76 3.35 7.67 14.30
CA THR A 76 3.32 8.80 13.36
C THR A 76 4.31 9.86 13.82
N LEU A 77 5.03 10.46 12.87
CA LEU A 77 6.07 11.44 13.13
C LEU A 77 5.63 12.84 12.69
N HIS A 78 6.05 13.86 13.43
CA HIS A 78 5.93 15.23 12.97
C HIS A 78 7.10 15.58 12.05
N VAL A 79 6.89 16.49 11.10
CA VAL A 79 7.93 16.99 10.16
C VAL A 79 9.21 17.45 10.87
N LYS A 80 9.09 17.89 12.13
CA LYS A 80 10.21 18.41 12.95
C LYS A 80 11.08 17.29 13.51
N ASP A 81 10.55 16.08 13.62
CA ASP A 81 11.23 14.92 14.22
C ASP A 81 12.00 14.11 13.16
N ILE A 82 11.94 14.54 11.89
CA ILE A 82 12.54 13.83 10.76
C ILE A 82 13.80 14.56 10.29
N PRO A 83 14.91 13.84 10.07
CA PRO A 83 16.10 14.41 9.45
C PRO A 83 15.78 15.06 8.10
N LEU A 84 16.32 16.24 7.84
CA LEU A 84 16.09 16.99 6.60
C LEU A 84 16.32 16.17 5.31
N PRO A 85 17.35 15.31 5.20
CA PRO A 85 17.54 14.47 4.02
C PRO A 85 16.39 13.48 3.78
N ALA A 86 15.83 12.90 4.85
CA ALA A 86 14.69 12.00 4.78
C ALA A 86 13.41 12.76 4.40
N LEU A 87 13.22 13.96 4.96
CA LEU A 87 12.07 14.80 4.62
C LEU A 87 12.06 15.22 3.14
N VAL A 88 13.21 15.62 2.60
CA VAL A 88 13.35 15.97 1.17
C VAL A 88 13.07 14.75 0.29
N TYR A 89 13.54 13.58 0.70
CA TYR A 89 13.32 12.32 -0.01
C TYR A 89 11.83 11.92 -0.03
N LEU A 90 11.14 12.07 1.10
CA LEU A 90 9.74 11.70 1.29
C LEU A 90 8.75 12.82 0.89
N SER A 91 9.24 13.91 0.28
CA SER A 91 8.41 15.09 -0.01
C SER A 91 7.23 14.79 -0.96
N PRO A 92 6.10 15.53 -0.85
CA PRO A 92 4.90 15.30 -1.66
C PRO A 92 5.14 15.34 -3.18
N ARG A 93 6.10 16.15 -3.65
CA ARG A 93 6.49 16.21 -5.08
C ARG A 93 7.05 14.88 -5.57
N ARG A 94 7.82 14.17 -4.76
CA ARG A 94 8.32 12.82 -5.09
C ARG A 94 7.22 11.78 -4.90
N MET A 95 6.37 11.92 -3.89
CA MET A 95 5.21 11.04 -3.69
C MET A 95 4.32 10.95 -4.93
N ALA A 96 4.08 12.06 -5.63
CA ALA A 96 3.30 12.08 -6.87
C ALA A 96 3.81 11.11 -7.96
N MET A 97 5.12 10.82 -7.97
CA MET A 97 5.72 9.86 -8.90
C MET A 97 5.33 8.40 -8.57
N PHE A 98 4.96 8.11 -7.32
CA PHE A 98 4.70 6.77 -6.81
C PHE A 98 3.22 6.43 -6.64
N VAL A 99 2.34 7.43 -6.54
CA VAL A 99 0.88 7.21 -6.36
C VAL A 99 0.28 6.30 -7.45
N HIS A 100 0.84 6.33 -8.66
CA HIS A 100 0.41 5.52 -9.82
C HIS A 100 1.25 4.25 -10.05
N ALA A 101 2.31 4.00 -9.28
CA ALA A 101 3.35 3.02 -9.63
C ALA A 101 3.03 1.55 -9.28
N THR A 102 1.83 1.22 -8.80
CA THR A 102 1.48 -0.18 -8.50
C THR A 102 0.08 -0.54 -8.97
N GLU A 103 -0.03 -0.88 -10.25
CA GLU A 103 -0.85 -2.01 -10.68
C GLU A 103 -0.03 -2.87 -11.65
N PRO A 104 0.78 -3.84 -11.16
CA PRO A 104 0.93 -5.05 -11.94
C PRO A 104 -0.42 -5.76 -11.83
N THR A 105 -1.32 -5.51 -12.78
CA THR A 105 -2.37 -6.47 -13.10
C THR A 105 -1.64 -7.79 -13.29
N THR A 106 -1.71 -8.67 -12.28
CA THR A 106 -1.40 -10.07 -12.46
C THR A 106 -2.33 -10.54 -13.57
N MET A 107 -1.82 -10.55 -14.80
CA MET A 107 -2.46 -11.22 -15.90
C MET A 107 -2.53 -12.69 -15.50
N ALA A 108 -3.69 -13.07 -14.95
CA ALA A 108 -4.09 -14.43 -14.77
C ALA A 108 -4.15 -15.05 -16.17
N LEU A 109 -3.03 -15.64 -16.56
CA LEU A 109 -2.89 -16.49 -17.72
C LEU A 109 -3.65 -17.77 -17.42
N ASN A 110 -4.98 -17.78 -17.59
CA ASN A 110 -5.76 -19.01 -17.47
C ASN A 110 -6.91 -19.08 -18.47
N SER A 111 -6.99 -20.24 -19.11
CA SER A 111 -8.03 -20.77 -20.01
C SER A 111 -7.94 -20.42 -21.50
N ARG A 112 -6.88 -20.95 -22.15
CA ARG A 112 -7.06 -21.58 -23.47
C ARG A 112 -8.11 -22.69 -23.31
N ARG A 113 -9.36 -22.34 -23.55
CA ARG A 113 -10.41 -23.27 -23.99
C ARG A 113 -10.02 -23.79 -25.38
N GLU A 114 -9.17 -24.80 -25.43
CA GLU A 114 -9.05 -25.65 -26.61
C GLU A 114 -9.90 -26.90 -26.40
N ARG A 115 -11.16 -26.72 -26.81
CA ARG A 115 -12.00 -27.64 -27.58
C ARG A 115 -11.88 -29.13 -27.23
N GLN A 116 -12.95 -29.60 -26.61
CA GLN A 116 -13.44 -30.97 -26.69
C GLN A 116 -13.11 -31.60 -28.06
N SER A 117 -12.27 -32.63 -28.02
CA SER A 117 -12.19 -33.63 -29.06
C SER A 117 -13.53 -34.38 -29.11
N GLN A 118 -14.36 -34.04 -30.07
CA GLN A 118 -15.46 -34.89 -30.49
C GLN A 118 -15.46 -34.93 -32.02
N LYS A 119 -14.76 -35.92 -32.57
CA LYS A 119 -14.83 -36.29 -33.99
C LYS A 119 -16.12 -37.08 -34.23
N PRO A 120 -17.04 -36.64 -35.10
CA PRO A 120 -17.96 -37.56 -35.77
C PRO A 120 -17.26 -38.10 -37.04
N GLY A 121 -17.39 -39.41 -37.27
CA GLY A 121 -16.92 -40.04 -38.50
C GLY A 121 -17.75 -39.64 -39.73
N LEU A 122 -17.22 -39.95 -40.92
CA LEU A 122 -17.85 -40.84 -41.91
C LEU A 122 -17.44 -40.51 -43.37
N LYS A 123 -17.01 -41.57 -44.08
CA LYS A 123 -16.85 -41.74 -45.55
C LYS A 123 -15.74 -40.91 -46.22
N ARG A 124 -14.88 -41.51 -47.04
CA ARG A 124 -15.14 -42.44 -48.16
C ARG A 124 -14.08 -43.52 -48.26
#